data_AF-A7U833-F1
#
_entry.id   AF-A7U833-F1
#
_cell.length_a   1.000
_cell.length_b   1.000
_cell.length_c   1.000
_cell.angle_alpha   90.00
_cell.angle_beta   90.00
_cell.angle_gamma   90.00
#
_symmetry.space_group_name_H-M   'P 1'
#
loop_
_entity.id
_entity.type
_entity.pdbx_description
1 polymer ?
#
loop_
_entity_poly.entity_id
_entity_poly.type
_entity_poly.pdbx_seq_one_letter_code
_entity_poly.pdbx_strand_id
1 'polypeptide(L)' 'ALPPGSPRCDRKENLLKDNCAPESIEFPVSEARVLEDRPLSDKGSGDSSQVTQVSPQRIALRLRP' A
#
# COMPACT_ATOMS: atom_id res chain seq x y z
N ALA A 1 -13.56 -4.13 -25.01
CA ALA A 1 -14.31 -2.96 -24.53
C ALA A 1 -15.59 -3.46 -23.85
N LEU A 2 -15.99 -2.87 -22.72
CA LEU A 2 -17.18 -3.31 -21.96
C LEU A 2 -18.46 -3.26 -22.82
N PRO A 3 -19.40 -4.22 -22.66
CA PRO A 3 -20.69 -4.19 -23.35
C PRO A 3 -21.49 -2.91 -23.06
N PRO A 4 -22.31 -2.42 -24.01
CA PRO A 4 -23.29 -1.36 -23.74
C PRO A 4 -24.25 -1.80 -22.62
N GLY A 5 -24.37 -0.99 -21.56
CA GLY A 5 -25.22 -1.28 -20.40
C GLY A 5 -24.49 -1.93 -19.21
N SER A 6 -23.24 -2.38 -19.36
CA SER A 6 -22.42 -2.84 -18.22
C SER A 6 -22.00 -1.66 -17.33
N PRO A 7 -22.10 -1.78 -15.99
CA PRO A 7 -21.65 -0.74 -15.07
C PRO A 7 -20.12 -0.58 -15.12
N ARG A 8 -19.64 0.67 -15.11
CA ARG A 8 -18.19 0.97 -15.08
C ARG A 8 -17.60 1.12 -13.68
N CYS A 9 -18.46 1.27 -12.67
CA CYS A 9 -18.08 1.31 -11.27
C CYS A 9 -18.74 0.12 -10.57
N ASP A 10 -17.95 -0.89 -10.29
CA ASP A 10 -18.38 -2.14 -9.65
C ASP A 10 -17.18 -2.76 -8.91
N ARG A 11 -17.41 -3.88 -8.22
CA ARG A 11 -16.35 -4.73 -7.68
C ARG A 11 -15.43 -5.19 -8.81
N LYS A 12 -14.12 -5.24 -8.54
CA LYS A 12 -13.10 -5.67 -9.51
C LYS A 12 -13.44 -7.03 -10.15
N GLU A 13 -13.98 -7.95 -9.36
CA GLU A 13 -14.35 -9.29 -9.83
C GLU A 13 -15.50 -9.26 -10.85
N ASN A 14 -16.46 -8.34 -10.69
CA ASN A 14 -17.57 -8.17 -11.63
C ASN A 14 -17.08 -7.54 -12.94
N LEU A 15 -16.23 -6.51 -12.85
CA LEU A 15 -15.63 -5.88 -14.04
C LEU A 15 -14.84 -6.90 -14.88
N LEU A 16 -14.10 -7.80 -14.23
CA LEU A 16 -13.36 -8.86 -14.92
C LEU A 16 -14.30 -9.89 -15.58
N LYS A 17 -15.41 -10.25 -14.93
CA LYS A 17 -16.44 -11.14 -15.53
C LYS A 17 -17.08 -10.54 -16.77
N ASP A 18 -17.24 -9.22 -16.80
CA ASP A 18 -17.80 -8.48 -17.93
C ASP A 18 -16.77 -8.22 -19.07
N ASN A 19 -15.60 -8.87 -19.01
CA ASN A 19 -14.49 -8.70 -19.96
C ASN A 19 -13.97 -7.26 -20.02
N CYS A 20 -13.95 -6.55 -18.88
CA CYS A 20 -13.13 -5.35 -18.74
C CYS A 20 -11.66 -5.73 -18.87
N ALA A 21 -10.91 -4.98 -19.68
CA ALA A 21 -9.48 -5.20 -19.87
C ALA A 21 -8.74 -4.99 -18.52
N PRO A 22 -8.01 -5.98 -17.99
CA PRO A 22 -7.43 -5.89 -16.64
C PRO A 22 -6.56 -4.67 -16.39
N GLU A 23 -5.77 -4.27 -17.39
CA GLU A 23 -4.91 -3.08 -17.40
C GLU A 23 -5.66 -1.76 -17.42
N SER A 24 -6.96 -1.78 -17.75
CA SER A 24 -7.85 -0.61 -17.73
C SER A 24 -8.68 -0.49 -16.45
N ILE A 25 -8.54 -1.43 -15.51
CA ILE A 25 -9.25 -1.41 -14.22
C ILE A 25 -8.46 -0.58 -13.21
N GLU A 26 -8.99 0.59 -12.86
CA GLU A 26 -8.48 1.40 -11.76
C GLU A 26 -9.01 0.90 -10.43
N PHE A 27 -8.13 0.32 -9.61
CA PHE A 27 -8.49 -0.22 -8.30
C PHE A 27 -7.39 0.06 -7.27
N PRO A 28 -7.26 1.31 -6.77
CA PRO A 28 -6.28 1.64 -5.76
C PRO A 28 -6.59 0.92 -4.44
N VAL A 29 -5.55 0.33 -3.86
CA VAL A 29 -5.58 -0.33 -2.55
C VAL A 29 -4.82 0.54 -1.56
N SER A 30 -5.43 0.84 -0.41
CA SER A 30 -4.72 1.53 0.67
C SER A 30 -3.56 0.66 1.14
N GLU A 31 -2.39 1.27 1.34
CA GLU A 31 -1.19 0.57 1.75
C GLU A 31 -0.41 1.34 2.81
N ALA A 32 0.30 0.59 3.65
CA ALA A 32 1.36 1.10 4.50
C ALA A 32 2.68 0.48 4.05
N ARG A 33 3.67 1.31 3.71
CA ARG A 33 4.99 0.88 3.27
C ARG A 33 6.06 1.41 4.21
N VAL A 34 6.92 0.54 4.70
CA VAL A 34 8.06 0.95 5.53
C VAL A 34 9.13 1.59 4.66
N LEU A 35 9.63 2.76 5.07
CA LEU A 35 10.70 3.49 4.38
C LEU A 35 12.02 3.46 5.15
N GLU A 36 11.97 3.53 6.48
CA GLU A 36 13.15 3.45 7.35
C GLU A 36 12.84 2.49 8.51
N ASP A 37 13.65 1.43 8.63
CA ASP A 37 13.45 0.32 9.57
C ASP A 37 14.77 -0.13 10.23
N ARG A 38 15.46 0.83 10.86
CA ARG A 38 16.61 0.52 11.70
C ARG A 38 16.15 -0.36 12.86
N PRO A 39 16.80 -1.50 13.12
CA PRO A 39 16.39 -2.38 14.21
C PRO A 39 16.50 -1.67 15.56
N LEU A 40 15.68 -2.09 16.52
CA LEU A 40 15.82 -1.64 17.90
C LEU A 40 17.20 -2.02 18.44
N SER A 41 17.84 -1.12 19.18
CA SER A 41 19.15 -1.40 19.76
C SER A 41 19.06 -2.33 20.96
N ASP A 42 19.93 -3.34 21.02
CA ASP A 42 20.00 -4.29 22.14
C ASP A 42 20.50 -3.65 23.45
N LYS A 43 21.34 -2.60 23.32
CA LYS A 43 21.93 -1.85 24.44
C LYS A 43 21.97 -0.37 24.10
N GLY A 44 21.83 0.49 25.12
CA GLY A 44 21.95 1.95 25.00
C GLY A 44 23.34 2.50 25.33
N SER A 45 24.33 1.64 25.60
CA SER A 45 25.71 2.04 25.88
C SER A 45 26.48 2.23 24.58
N GLY A 46 27.01 3.43 24.33
CA GLY A 46 27.74 3.75 23.10
C GLY A 46 27.41 5.16 22.61
N ASP A 47 27.63 5.40 21.32
CA ASP A 47 27.25 6.67 20.67
C ASP A 47 25.70 6.80 20.67
N SER A 48 25.20 7.86 21.30
CA SER A 48 23.76 8.13 21.41
C SER A 48 23.09 8.36 20.05
N SER A 49 23.84 8.72 19.01
CA SER A 49 23.32 8.88 17.65
C SER A 49 22.95 7.56 16.95
N GLN A 50 23.42 6.42 17.49
CA GLN A 50 23.20 5.09 16.92
C GLN A 50 22.13 4.28 17.67
N VAL A 51 21.65 4.77 18.82
CA VAL A 51 20.63 4.07 19.61
C VAL A 51 19.25 4.29 18.98
N THR A 52 18.62 3.19 18.54
CA THR A 52 17.28 3.20 17.94
C THR A 52 16.28 2.63 18.95
N GLN A 53 15.37 3.49 19.40
CA GLN A 53 14.36 3.13 20.41
C GLN A 53 12.96 2.87 19.82
N VAL A 54 12.76 3.18 18.53
CA VAL A 54 11.49 3.01 17.81
C VAL A 54 11.76 2.39 16.44
N SER A 55 10.98 1.37 16.07
CA SER A 55 11.01 0.76 14.73
C SER A 55 9.58 0.44 14.25
N PRO A 56 9.23 0.74 12.99
CA PRO A 56 10.01 1.49 12.00
C PRO A 56 10.10 2.97 12.36
N GLN A 57 11.06 3.70 11.78
CA GLN A 57 11.22 5.15 11.99
C GLN A 57 10.42 5.96 10.99
N ARG A 58 10.10 5.40 9.82
CA ARG A 58 9.28 6.06 8.82
C ARG A 58 8.45 5.07 8.04
N ILE A 59 7.17 5.40 7.87
CA ILE A 59 6.25 4.71 6.97
C ILE A 59 5.64 5.72 5.98
N ALA A 60 5.38 5.26 4.77
CA ALA A 60 4.51 5.92 3.81
C ALA A 60 3.12 5.27 3.87
N LEU A 61 2.10 6.08 4.15
CA LEU A 61 0.71 5.64 4.18
C LEU A 61 -0.01 6.21 2.96
N ARG A 62 -0.63 5.34 2.16
CA ARG A 62 -1.48 5.72 1.02
C ARG A 62 -2.91 5.31 1.32
N LEU A 63 -3.83 6.27 1.28
CA LEU A 63 -5.24 6.07 1.58
C LEU A 63 -6.07 6.42 0.35
N ARG A 64 -6.97 5.51 -0.05
CA ARG A 64 -8.06 5.83 -0.99
C ARG A 64 -9.17 6.61 -0.27
N PRO A 65 -10.01 7.37 -0.99
CA PRO A 65 -11.21 7.99 -0.43
C PRO A 65 -12.18 6.98 0.20
#